data_AF-A0A9X6QN78-F1
#
_entry.id   AF-A0A9X6QN78-F1
#
_cell.length_a   1.000
_cell.length_b   1.000
_cell.length_c   1.000
_cell.angle_alpha   90.00
_cell.angle_beta   90.00
_cell.angle_gamma   90.00
#
_symmetry.space_group_name_H-M   'P 1'
#
loop_
_entity.id
_entity.type
_entity.pdbx_description
1 polymer ?
#
loop_
_entity_poly.entity_id
_entity_poly.type
_entity_poly.pdbx_seq_one_letter_code
_entity_poly.pdbx_strand_id
1 'polypeptide(L)' 'MQVTNPLQHILQVYGKQVTAGREVMIGLTNGVVVLQPGGVGEAPIVIRVDEVDEHLDMTIQDVFGA' A
#
# COMPACT_ATOMS: atom_id res chain seq x y z
N MET A 1 -19.67 -17.25 1.45
CA MET A 1 -18.30 -16.73 1.27
C MET A 1 -18.43 -15.21 1.28
N GLN A 2 -18.12 -14.54 2.40
CA GLN A 2 -18.21 -13.08 2.41
C GLN A 2 -17.13 -12.58 1.47
N VAL A 3 -17.53 -11.90 0.39
CA VAL A 3 -16.61 -11.10 -0.41
C VAL A 3 -16.19 -9.94 0.47
N THR A 4 -15.21 -10.14 1.34
CA THR A 4 -14.54 -9.02 2.01
C THR A 4 -13.79 -8.29 0.93
N ASN A 5 -14.26 -7.08 0.61
CA ASN A 5 -13.62 -6.18 -0.34
C ASN A 5 -12.10 -6.19 -0.07
N PRO A 6 -11.24 -6.50 -1.05
CA PRO A 6 -9.79 -6.58 -0.85
C PRO A 6 -9.20 -5.36 -0.13
N LEU A 7 -9.75 -4.16 -0.34
CA LEU A 7 -9.36 -2.95 0.37
C LEU A 7 -9.69 -3.00 1.87
N GLN A 8 -10.84 -3.56 2.26
CA GLN A 8 -11.17 -3.75 3.67
C GLN A 8 -10.19 -4.70 4.36
N HIS A 9 -9.77 -5.76 3.67
CA HIS A 9 -8.79 -6.68 4.22
C HIS A 9 -7.42 -6.01 4.41
N ILE A 10 -6.97 -5.25 3.40
CA ILE A 10 -5.75 -4.43 3.48
C ILE A 10 -5.82 -3.47 4.68
N LEU A 11 -6.93 -2.76 4.86
CA LEU A 11 -7.11 -1.84 5.98
C LEU A 11 -7.11 -2.56 7.34
N GLN A 12 -7.67 -3.77 7.43
CA GLN A 12 -7.65 -4.57 8.66
C GLN A 12 -6.24 -5.02 9.03
N VAL A 13 -5.43 -5.39 8.04
CA VAL A 13 -4.07 -5.88 8.25
C VAL A 13 -3.11 -4.73 8.56
N TYR A 14 -3.20 -3.63 7.80
CA TYR A 14 -2.19 -2.56 7.81
C TYR A 14 -2.61 -1.27 8.51
N GLY A 15 -3.91 -1.05 8.73
CA GLY A 15 -4.44 0.23 9.20
C GLY A 15 -3.83 0.73 10.51
N LYS A 16 -3.53 -0.19 11.45
CA LYS A 16 -2.87 0.18 12.72
C LYS A 16 -1.47 0.78 12.53
N GLN A 17 -0.69 0.26 11.58
CA GLN A 17 0.65 0.80 11.31
C GLN A 17 0.55 2.19 10.68
N VAL A 18 -0.45 2.38 9.82
CA VAL A 18 -0.71 3.67 9.17
C VAL A 18 -1.14 4.73 10.18
N THR A 19 -2.08 4.40 11.08
CA THR A 19 -2.46 5.32 12.16
C THR A 19 -1.32 5.58 13.16
N ALA A 20 -0.28 4.74 13.18
CA ALA A 20 0.93 4.96 13.97
C ALA A 20 2.00 5.80 13.23
N GLY A 21 1.64 6.42 12.10
CA GLY A 21 2.51 7.31 11.34
C GLY A 21 3.37 6.61 10.29
N ARG A 22 3.17 5.31 10.02
CA ARG A 22 3.96 4.57 9.03
C ARG A 22 3.26 4.56 7.68
N GLU A 23 4.01 4.82 6.62
CA GLU A 23 3.53 4.56 5.26
C GLU A 23 3.62 3.07 4.94
N VAL A 24 2.62 2.54 4.24
CA VAL A 24 2.60 1.16 3.74
C VAL A 24 2.39 1.20 2.23
N MET A 25 3.33 0.58 1.50
CA MET A 25 3.28 0.46 0.05
C MET A 25 3.05 -1.00 -0.34
N ILE A 26 2.06 -1.23 -1.20
CA ILE A 26 1.69 -2.56 -1.68
C ILE A 26 1.86 -2.57 -3.20
N GLY A 27 2.85 -3.32 -3.67
CA GLY A 27 3.03 -3.55 -5.10
C GLY A 27 1.90 -4.42 -5.67
N LEU A 28 1.33 -3.98 -6.79
CA LEU A 28 0.44 -4.77 -7.64
C LEU A 28 1.20 -5.14 -8.92
N THR A 29 0.60 -6.02 -9.74
CA THR A 29 1.19 -6.35 -11.04
C THR A 29 1.41 -5.12 -11.90
N ASN A 30 0.44 -4.21 -11.99
CA ASN A 30 0.43 -3.05 -12.88
C ASN A 30 0.30 -1.71 -12.15
N GLY A 31 0.66 -1.66 -10.87
CA GLY A 31 0.43 -0.48 -10.06
C GLY A 31 0.94 -0.61 -8.65
N VAL A 32 0.65 0.39 -7.85
CA VAL A 32 0.96 0.42 -6.43
C VAL A 32 -0.22 0.99 -5.65
N VAL A 33 -0.48 0.41 -4.49
CA VAL A 33 -1.42 0.97 -3.50
C VAL A 33 -0.59 1.50 -2.34
N VAL A 34 -0.74 2.78 -2.05
CA VAL A 34 -0.09 3.44 -0.92
C VAL A 34 -1.12 3.78 0.14
N LEU A 35 -0.87 3.34 1.38
CA LEU A 35 -1.62 3.74 2.55
C LEU A 35 -0.76 4.67 3.38
N GLN A 36 -1.26 5.87 3.65
CA GLN A 36 -0.55 6.90 4.40
C GLN A 36 -1.43 7.54 5.48
N PRO A 37 -0.83 8.07 6.56
CA PRO A 37 -1.55 8.88 7.52
C PRO A 37 -2.18 10.09 6.80
N GLY A 38 -3.43 10.40 7.12
CA GLY A 38 -4.05 11.62 6.61
C GLY A 38 -3.43 12.89 7.20
N GLY A 39 -3.42 13.95 6.39
CA GLY A 39 -3.06 15.29 6.83
C GLY A 39 -4.14 15.97 7.67
N VAL A 40 -3.91 17.24 8.03
CA VAL A 40 -4.87 18.04 8.78
C VAL A 40 -6.14 18.24 7.95
N GLY A 41 -7.28 17.75 8.45
CA GLY A 41 -8.58 17.84 7.78
C GLY A 41 -8.91 16.67 6.85
N GLU A 42 -8.01 15.68 6.72
CA GLU A 42 -8.24 14.46 5.96
C GLU A 42 -8.73 13.31 6.84
N ALA A 43 -9.17 12.21 6.21
CA ALA A 43 -9.46 10.97 6.91
C ALA A 43 -8.16 10.39 7.52
N PRO A 44 -8.21 9.69 8.66
CA PRO A 44 -7.01 9.19 9.35
C PRO A 44 -6.08 8.32 8.51
N ILE A 45 -6.63 7.64 7.51
CA ILE A 45 -5.90 6.86 6.51
C ILE A 45 -6.32 7.35 5.13
N VAL A 46 -5.35 7.71 4.30
CA VAL A 46 -5.54 8.02 2.89
C VAL A 46 -4.99 6.85 2.07
N ILE A 47 -5.78 6.42 1.09
CA ILE A 47 -5.39 5.38 0.13
C ILE A 47 -5.16 6.04 -1.21
N ARG A 48 -3.98 5.83 -1.79
CA ARG A 48 -3.63 6.24 -3.15
C ARG A 48 -3.38 5.01 -3.99
N VAL A 49 -3.79 5.06 -5.25
CA VAL A 49 -3.57 4.00 -6.23
C VAL A 49 -2.93 4.67 -7.43
N ASP A 50 -1.69 4.30 -7.72
CA ASP A 50 -0.94 4.81 -8.85
C ASP A 50 -0.73 3.66 -9.83
N GLU A 51 -1.03 3.91 -11.11
CA GLU A 51 -0.66 2.98 -12.18
C GLU A 51 0.86 3.07 -12.40
N VAL A 52 1.47 1.93 -12.68
CA VAL A 52 2.90 1.86 -12.98
C VAL A 52 3.03 1.57 -14.48
N ASP A 53 3.39 2.59 -15.25
CA ASP A 53 3.59 2.51 -16.70
C ASP A 53 4.83 1.67 -17.08
N GLU A 54 5.81 1.56 -16.18
CA GLU A 54 7.04 0.79 -16.39
C GLU A 54 7.19 -0.28 -15.31
N HIS A 55 7.06 -1.56 -15.67
CA HIS A 55 7.32 -2.67 -14.77
C HIS A 55 8.81 -2.72 -14.42
N LEU A 56 9.13 -2.39 -13.17
CA LEU A 56 10.46 -2.62 -12.62
C LEU A 56 10.52 -4.05 -12.08
N ASP A 57 10.80 -5.01 -12.96
CA ASP A 57 11.02 -6.41 -12.58
C ASP A 57 12.42 -6.57 -11.98
N MET A 58 12.51 -6.42 -10.66
CA MET A 58 13.74 -6.62 -9.89
C MET A 58 13.49 -7.57 -8.72
N THR A 59 14.43 -8.49 -8.50
CA THR A 59 14.41 -9.35 -7.32
C THR A 59 15.00 -8.63 -6.09
N ILE A 60 14.71 -9.12 -4.88
CA ILE A 60 15.36 -8.64 -3.65
C ILE A 60 16.89 -8.76 -3.77
N GLN A 61 17.38 -9.77 -4.49
CA GLN A 61 18.82 -9.94 -4.75
C GLN A 61 19.36 -8.82 -5.65
N ASP A 62 18.62 -8.41 -6.68
CA ASP A 62 19.03 -7.31 -7.57
C ASP A 62 19.09 -5.96 -6.84
N VAL A 63 18.26 -5.77 -5.82
CA VAL A 63 18.20 -4.50 -5.05
C VAL A 63 19.22 -4.46 -3.92
N PHE A 64 19.40 -5.56 -3.18
CA PHE A 64 20.18 -5.57 -1.94
C PHE A 64 21.51 -6.31 -2.03
N GLY A 65 21.82 -6.97 -3.15
CA GLY A 65 23.08 -7.66 -3.39
C GLY A 65 23.40 -8.69 -2.30
N ALA A 66 22.73 -9.85 -2.35
CA ALA A 66 23.03 -10.98 -1.46
C ALA A 66 24.24 -11.79 -1.94
#